data_AF-A0AAW1ME62-F1
#
_entry.id   AF-A0AAW1ME62-F1
#
_cell.length_a   1.000
_cell.length_b   1.000
_cell.length_c   1.000
_cell.angle_alpha   90.00
_cell.angle_beta   90.00
_cell.angle_gamma   90.00
#
_symmetry.space_group_name_H-M   'P 1'
#
loop_
_entity.id
_entity.type
_entity.pdbx_description
1 polymer ?
#
loop_
_entity_poly.entity_id
_entity_poly.type
_entity_poly.pdbx_seq_one_letter_code
_entity_poly.pdbx_strand_id
1 'polypeptide(L)'
;MMGVKLLECSDHDEFDKFDLESDKRNEYFRGRNKQTLWSKSSYQSARTKSKNIAKMFPGPKAAAKNIVDEIVAFNKIIDTKMIDEIVRCTNLYIQYKKVTCSIQEIVTQKIHQGRKLWLY
;
A
#
# COMPACT_ATOMS: atom_id res chain seq x y z
N MET A 1 60.51 -3.99 -37.03
CA MET A 1 60.54 -2.92 -36.00
C MET A 1 60.56 -3.60 -34.65
N MET A 2 61.75 -3.77 -34.05
CA MET A 2 61.96 -4.12 -32.64
C MET A 2 63.44 -3.88 -32.35
N GLY A 3 63.72 -2.77 -31.67
CA GLY A 3 65.01 -2.46 -31.09
C GLY A 3 64.73 -1.82 -29.74
N VAL A 4 64.75 -2.61 -28.68
CA VAL A 4 64.64 -2.10 -27.31
C VAL A 4 66.06 -1.97 -26.78
N LYS A 5 66.50 -0.72 -26.63
CA LYS A 5 67.78 -0.37 -25.99
C LYS A 5 67.61 -0.52 -24.47
N LEU A 6 68.49 -1.30 -23.87
CA LEU A 6 68.76 -1.35 -22.43
C LEU A 6 69.88 -0.36 -22.12
N LEU A 7 69.64 0.62 -21.26
CA LEU A 7 70.61 1.51 -20.59
C LEU A 7 69.74 2.46 -19.74
N GLU A 8 69.92 2.68 -18.44
CA GLU A 8 70.91 2.28 -17.44
C GLU A 8 70.26 2.61 -16.07
N CYS A 9 70.56 1.84 -15.03
CA CYS A 9 70.21 2.21 -13.65
C CYS A 9 71.22 3.24 -13.14
N SER A 10 70.75 4.29 -12.47
CA SER A 10 71.59 5.06 -11.54
C SER A 10 70.80 5.31 -10.27
N ASP A 11 71.30 4.67 -9.21
CA ASP A 11 70.89 4.83 -7.82
C ASP A 11 71.14 6.27 -7.36
N HIS A 12 70.15 6.89 -6.73
CA HIS A 12 70.42 7.78 -5.61
C HIS A 12 69.21 7.80 -4.67
N ASP A 13 69.33 7.04 -3.60
CA ASP A 13 68.49 7.16 -2.41
C ASP A 13 68.71 8.54 -1.78
N GLU A 14 67.67 9.36 -1.71
CA GLU A 14 67.60 10.42 -0.71
C GLU A 14 66.23 10.37 -0.03
N PHE A 15 66.23 9.65 1.09
CA PHE A 15 65.11 9.50 2.00
C PHE A 15 64.93 10.79 2.78
N ASP A 16 64.04 11.67 2.34
CA ASP A 16 63.62 12.80 3.17
C ASP A 16 62.42 12.41 4.04
N LYS A 17 62.72 12.33 5.33
CA LYS A 17 61.85 11.90 6.42
C LYS A 17 60.88 13.05 6.73
N PHE A 18 59.68 13.02 6.19
CA PHE A 18 58.59 13.89 6.67
C PHE A 18 57.65 13.13 7.61
N ASP A 19 57.95 13.22 8.89
CA ASP A 19 57.16 12.63 9.99
C ASP A 19 56.21 13.71 10.57
N LEU A 20 55.14 14.02 9.84
CA LEU A 20 53.97 14.80 10.27
C LEU A 20 52.80 14.20 9.47
N GLU A 21 51.89 13.38 9.99
CA GLU A 21 50.92 13.70 11.03
C GLU A 21 50.35 12.43 11.66
N SER A 22 50.03 12.58 12.94
CA SER A 22 49.87 11.53 13.93
C SER A 22 48.43 11.02 14.11
N ASP A 23 47.43 11.39 13.29
CA ASP A 23 46.04 11.19 13.74
C ASP A 23 45.11 10.32 12.85
N LYS A 24 45.55 9.87 11.67
CA LYS A 24 44.75 8.95 10.83
C LYS A 24 45.13 7.47 10.94
N ARG A 25 46.21 7.15 11.67
CA ARG A 25 46.75 5.78 11.75
C ARG A 25 45.87 4.84 12.59
N ASN A 26 44.93 5.36 13.36
CA ASN A 26 44.13 4.56 14.30
C ASN A 26 42.90 3.87 13.68
N GLU A 27 42.48 4.27 12.48
CA GLU A 27 41.22 3.78 11.88
C GLU A 27 41.41 2.55 10.97
N TYR A 28 42.67 2.15 10.72
CA TYR A 28 43.01 1.05 9.81
C TYR A 28 44.03 0.08 10.46
N PHE A 29 43.94 -1.20 10.15
CA PHE A 29 45.01 -2.19 10.40
C PHE A 29 45.96 -2.24 9.20
N ARG A 30 47.27 -2.34 9.44
CA ARG A 30 48.28 -2.44 8.39
C ARG A 30 48.68 -3.90 8.16
N GLY A 31 48.61 -4.33 6.90
CA GLY A 31 49.02 -5.67 6.47
C GLY A 31 50.53 -5.90 6.55
N ARG A 32 50.97 -7.17 6.54
CA ARG A 32 52.39 -7.54 6.66
C ARG A 32 53.28 -6.99 5.55
N ASN A 33 52.71 -6.80 4.35
CA ASN A 33 53.38 -6.19 3.21
C ASN A 33 53.56 -4.66 3.34
N LYS A 34 53.13 -4.05 4.46
CA LYS A 34 53.16 -2.61 4.77
C LYS A 34 52.40 -1.71 3.78
N GLN A 35 51.82 -2.26 2.72
CA GLN A 35 51.08 -1.55 1.67
C GLN A 35 49.56 -1.71 1.83
N THR A 36 49.08 -2.88 2.27
CA THR A 36 47.64 -3.12 2.42
C THR A 36 47.11 -2.50 3.71
N LEU A 37 46.03 -1.73 3.61
CA LEU A 37 45.32 -1.14 4.74
C LEU A 37 43.91 -1.72 4.83
N TRP A 38 43.51 -2.18 6.01
CA TRP A 38 42.19 -2.72 6.30
C TRP A 38 41.43 -1.77 7.20
N SER A 39 40.25 -1.30 6.78
CA SER A 39 39.42 -0.45 7.64
C SER A 39 38.97 -1.22 8.87
N LYS A 40 39.05 -0.59 10.04
CA LYS A 40 38.50 -1.15 11.29
C LYS A 40 36.97 -1.02 11.34
N SER A 41 36.41 -0.10 10.56
CA SER A 41 34.97 0.07 10.45
C SER A 41 34.37 -0.97 9.49
N SER A 42 33.19 -1.49 9.83
CA SER A 42 32.45 -2.38 8.95
C SER A 42 31.95 -1.63 7.73
N TYR A 43 32.04 -2.26 6.55
CA TYR A 43 31.48 -1.71 5.32
C TYR A 43 29.97 -1.52 5.47
N GLN A 44 29.52 -0.27 5.53
CA GLN A 44 28.10 0.06 5.50
C GLN A 44 27.64 0.08 4.04
N SER A 45 26.85 -0.91 3.65
CA SER A 45 26.25 -0.91 2.31
C SER A 45 25.32 0.30 2.17
N ALA A 46 25.56 1.14 1.17
CA ALA A 46 24.68 2.25 0.81
C ALA A 46 23.31 1.77 0.27
N ARG A 47 23.13 0.46 0.07
CA ARG A 47 21.87 -0.13 -0.39
C ARG A 47 20.81 0.01 0.70
N THR A 48 19.80 0.82 0.43
CA THR A 48 18.61 0.90 1.28
C THR A 48 18.00 -0.50 1.41
N LYS A 49 17.82 -0.98 2.66
CA LYS A 49 17.14 -2.25 2.92
C LYS A 49 15.76 -2.20 2.24
N SER A 50 15.46 -3.18 1.38
CA SER A 50 14.16 -3.29 0.73
C SER A 50 13.08 -3.50 1.80
N LYS A 51 12.37 -2.44 2.19
CA LYS A 51 11.31 -2.49 3.22
C LYS A 51 9.95 -2.96 2.68
N ASN A 52 9.85 -3.31 1.40
CA ASN A 52 8.59 -3.70 0.77
C ASN A 52 8.63 -5.15 0.29
N ILE A 53 8.63 -6.09 1.24
CA ILE A 53 8.00 -7.39 0.97
C ILE A 53 6.53 -7.15 1.26
N ALA A 54 5.66 -7.26 0.26
CA ALA A 54 4.23 -7.00 0.40
C ALA A 54 3.67 -7.74 1.65
N LYS A 55 3.30 -6.99 2.69
CA LYS A 55 2.67 -7.56 3.90
C LYS A 55 1.22 -7.98 3.66
N MET A 56 0.64 -7.51 2.55
CA MET A 56 -0.73 -7.78 2.15
C MET A 56 -0.68 -8.78 1.00
N PHE A 57 -0.94 -10.04 1.31
CA PHE A 57 -1.10 -11.07 0.30
C PHE A 57 -2.46 -10.90 -0.39
N PRO A 58 -2.52 -11.07 -1.72
CA PRO A 58 -3.80 -11.07 -2.42
C PRO A 58 -4.61 -12.30 -1.96
N GLY A 59 -5.83 -12.06 -1.50
CA GLY A 59 -6.75 -13.12 -1.09
C GLY A 59 -7.65 -12.74 0.08
N PRO A 60 -8.59 -13.63 0.43
CA PRO A 60 -9.45 -13.45 1.59
C PRO A 60 -8.62 -13.31 2.86
N LYS A 61 -8.94 -12.32 3.69
CA LYS A 61 -8.37 -12.19 5.04
C LYS A 61 -8.67 -13.44 5.86
N ALA A 62 -7.91 -13.67 6.94
CA ALA A 62 -8.09 -14.83 7.81
C ALA A 62 -9.55 -15.09 8.23
N ALA A 63 -10.33 -14.02 8.48
CA ALA A 63 -11.75 -14.10 8.84
C ALA A 63 -12.67 -14.68 7.74
N ALA A 64 -12.25 -14.64 6.47
CA ALA A 64 -12.99 -15.16 5.32
C ALA A 64 -12.28 -16.35 4.65
N LYS A 65 -11.12 -16.77 5.17
CA LYS A 65 -10.25 -17.79 4.54
C LYS A 65 -10.88 -19.19 4.51
N ASN A 66 -11.70 -19.52 5.50
CA ASN A 66 -12.29 -20.86 5.66
C ASN A 66 -13.75 -20.93 5.23
N ILE A 67 -14.27 -19.90 4.56
CA ILE A 67 -15.65 -19.90 4.08
C ILE A 67 -15.67 -20.69 2.77
N VAL A 68 -16.25 -21.88 2.83
CA VAL A 68 -16.45 -22.77 1.68
C VAL A 68 -17.88 -22.70 1.13
N ASP A 69 -18.82 -22.24 1.95
CA ASP A 69 -20.23 -22.14 1.60
C ASP A 69 -20.55 -20.74 1.05
N GLU A 70 -21.24 -20.72 -0.09
CA GLU A 70 -21.63 -19.51 -0.81
C GLU A 70 -22.60 -18.65 -0.01
N ILE A 71 -23.52 -19.28 0.72
CA ILE A 71 -24.51 -18.56 1.55
C ILE A 71 -23.81 -17.84 2.70
N VAL A 72 -22.87 -18.51 3.36
CA VAL A 72 -22.06 -17.91 4.43
C VAL A 72 -21.18 -16.78 3.87
N ALA A 73 -20.61 -16.94 2.67
CA ALA A 73 -19.83 -15.89 2.02
C ALA A 73 -20.69 -14.67 1.71
N PHE A 74 -21.89 -14.89 1.17
CA PHE A 74 -22.86 -13.84 0.90
C PHE A 74 -23.25 -13.09 2.17
N ASN A 75 -23.55 -13.81 3.26
CA ASN A 75 -23.91 -13.21 4.54
C ASN A 75 -22.77 -12.39 5.19
N LYS A 76 -21.50 -12.59 4.78
CA LYS A 76 -20.39 -11.72 5.19
C LYS A 76 -20.36 -10.39 4.44
N ILE A 77 -20.96 -10.34 3.25
CA ILE A 77 -21.04 -9.14 2.40
C ILE A 77 -22.33 -8.39 2.72
N ILE A 78 -23.45 -9.12 2.83
CA ILE A 78 -24.78 -8.60 3.11
C ILE A 78 -25.26 -9.21 4.43
N ASP A 79 -25.17 -8.44 5.50
CA ASP A 79 -25.61 -8.88 6.83
C ASP A 79 -27.14 -8.83 6.94
N THR A 80 -27.70 -9.59 7.88
CA THR A 80 -29.15 -9.63 8.13
C THR A 80 -29.72 -8.24 8.45
N LYS A 81 -28.95 -7.40 9.14
CA LYS A 81 -29.32 -6.00 9.41
C LYS A 81 -29.55 -5.18 8.14
N MET A 82 -28.79 -5.44 7.07
CA MET A 82 -29.00 -4.77 5.79
C MET A 82 -30.31 -5.23 5.15
N ILE A 83 -30.62 -6.53 5.25
CA ILE A 83 -31.88 -7.10 4.75
C ILE A 83 -33.05 -6.51 5.52
N ASP A 84 -32.98 -6.45 6.85
CA ASP A 84 -34.01 -5.86 7.71
C ASP A 84 -34.27 -4.39 7.34
N GLU A 85 -33.20 -3.63 7.09
CA GLU A 85 -33.31 -2.23 6.70
C GLU A 85 -33.96 -2.04 5.33
N ILE A 86 -33.63 -2.90 4.36
CA ILE A 86 -34.29 -2.93 3.05
C ILE A 86 -35.78 -3.19 3.24
N VAL A 87 -36.13 -4.24 3.98
CA VAL A 87 -37.54 -4.61 4.25
C VAL A 87 -38.28 -3.46 4.93
N ARG A 88 -37.67 -2.83 5.93
CA ARG A 88 -38.25 -1.69 6.64
C ARG A 88 -38.55 -0.53 5.69
N CYS A 89 -37.58 -0.14 4.87
CA CYS A 89 -37.73 0.96 3.91
C CYS A 89 -38.77 0.65 2.83
N THR A 90 -38.75 -0.57 2.29
CA THR A 90 -39.74 -1.01 1.29
C THR A 90 -41.15 -1.01 1.86
N ASN A 91 -41.34 -1.50 3.08
CA ASN A 91 -42.64 -1.50 3.74
C ASN A 91 -43.16 -0.08 4.00
N LEU A 92 -42.29 0.83 4.44
CA LEU A 92 -42.65 2.25 4.58
C LEU A 92 -43.09 2.86 3.25
N TYR A 93 -42.39 2.56 2.16
CA TYR A 93 -42.76 3.04 0.84
C TYR A 93 -44.10 2.47 0.37
N ILE A 94 -44.34 1.16 0.57
CA ILE A 94 -45.62 0.52 0.24
C ILE A 94 -46.77 1.18 1.01
N GLN A 95 -46.59 1.42 2.31
CA GLN A 95 -47.60 2.09 3.14
C GLN A 95 -47.89 3.50 2.63
N TYR A 96 -46.85 4.30 2.36
CA TYR A 96 -46.99 5.64 1.79
C TYR A 96 -47.79 5.61 0.48
N LYS A 97 -47.44 4.70 -0.44
CA LYS A 97 -48.13 4.57 -1.72
C LYS A 97 -49.61 4.20 -1.56
N LYS A 98 -49.93 3.25 -0.68
CA LYS A 98 -51.32 2.87 -0.39
C LYS A 98 -52.15 4.08 0.07
N VAL A 99 -51.65 4.88 1.01
CA VAL A 99 -52.35 6.08 1.48
C VAL A 99 -52.56 7.08 0.35
N THR A 100 -51.52 7.36 -0.44
CA THR A 100 -51.65 8.33 -1.54
C THR A 100 -52.66 7.90 -2.60
N CYS A 101 -52.68 6.62 -2.99
CA CYS A 101 -53.65 6.11 -3.96
C CYS A 101 -55.08 6.23 -3.46
N SER A 102 -55.35 5.86 -2.20
CA SER A 102 -56.67 6.00 -1.62
C SER A 102 -57.15 7.46 -1.57
N ILE A 103 -56.24 8.40 -1.28
CA ILE A 103 -56.58 9.84 -1.32
C ILE A 103 -56.95 10.29 -2.74
N GLN A 104 -56.19 9.86 -3.76
CA GLN A 104 -56.48 10.20 -5.15
C GLN A 104 -57.85 9.66 -5.60
N GLU A 105 -58.19 8.44 -5.21
CA GLU A 105 -59.51 7.83 -5.49
C GLU A 105 -60.65 8.64 -4.86
N ILE A 106 -60.52 9.02 -3.58
CA ILE A 106 -61.51 9.84 -2.87
C ILE A 106 -61.68 11.21 -3.54
N VAL A 107 -60.58 11.87 -3.91
CA VAL A 107 -60.62 13.17 -4.61
C VAL A 107 -61.33 13.04 -5.96
N THR A 108 -61.01 12.00 -6.72
CA THR A 108 -61.61 11.75 -8.04
C THR A 108 -63.12 11.52 -7.94
N GLN A 109 -63.55 10.74 -6.94
CA GLN A 109 -64.97 10.50 -6.67
C GLN A 109 -65.71 11.79 -6.28
N LYS A 110 -65.12 12.61 -5.39
CA LYS A 110 -65.72 13.90 -5.00
C LYS A 110 -65.86 14.87 -6.17
N ILE A 111 -64.87 14.94 -7.05
CA ILE A 111 -64.94 15.78 -8.27
C ILE A 111 -66.05 15.28 -9.20
N HIS A 112 -66.18 13.97 -9.39
CA HIS A 112 -67.26 13.39 -10.20
C HIS A 112 -68.65 13.70 -9.63
N GLN A 113 -68.83 13.56 -8.31
CA GLN A 113 -70.08 13.89 -7.64
C GLN A 113 -70.40 15.38 -7.73
N GLY A 114 -69.41 16.25 -7.50
CA GLY A 114 -69.56 17.70 -7.65
C GLY A 114 -70.00 18.08 -9.06
N ARG A 115 -69.35 17.57 -10.11
CA ARG A 115 -69.72 17.84 -11.51
C ARG A 115 -71.13 17.35 -11.89
N LYS A 116 -71.61 16.26 -11.29
CA LYS A 116 -72.98 15.77 -11.50
C LYS A 116 -74.05 16.71 -10.95
N LEU A 117 -73.75 17.50 -9.92
CA LEU A 117 -74.69 18.41 -9.27
C LEU A 117 -74.90 19.73 -10.02
N TRP A 118 -74.00 20.10 -10.95
CA TRP A 118 -74.11 21.34 -11.76
C TRP A 118 -74.76 21.13 -13.14
N LEU A 119 -75.20 19.91 -13.46
CA LEU A 119 -75.81 19.54 -14.75
C LEU A 119 -77.34 19.39 -14.69
N TYR A 120 -77.96 19.83 -13.59
CA TYR A 120 -79.41 19.96 -13.39
C TYR A 120 -79.74 21.42 -13.07
#